data_AF-A6G7P9-F1
#
_entry.id   AF-A6G7P9-F1
#
_cell.length_a   1.000
_cell.length_b   1.000
_cell.length_c   1.000
_cell.angle_alpha   90.00
_cell.angle_beta   90.00
_cell.angle_gamma   90.00
#
_symmetry.space_group_name_H-M   'P 1'
#
loop_
_entity.id
_entity.type
_entity.pdbx_description
1 polymer ?
#
loop_
_entity_poly.entity_id
_entity_poly.type
_entity_poly.pdbx_seq_one_letter_code
_entity_poly.pdbx_strand_id
1 'polypeptide(L)'
;MFRRSSASEAPRSSADPTPSGHGAPRFENGVVSLPRSRRGSDLAAQRRARLQARKQPETAPDGRAHGWSRAGDPRPVEGPRPSFLERRRADGTPLLLFTILAVLTGVGLARVNSRIEVLQVANEITALSEEQQQLLDRKRRLETERAYLRRPARVASQAGTRLGMVPAPPERIQRIELEAKSEEEQP
;
A
#
# COMPACT_ATOMS: atom_id res chain seq x y z
N MET A 1 62.74 -8.44 53.51
CA MET A 1 61.69 -9.47 53.68
C MET A 1 60.33 -8.83 53.47
N PHE A 2 59.67 -9.07 52.34
CA PHE A 2 58.21 -9.16 52.20
C PHE A 2 57.89 -9.67 50.79
N ARG A 3 57.25 -10.84 50.71
CA ARG A 3 56.90 -11.58 49.50
C ARG A 3 55.88 -10.79 48.67
N ARG A 4 56.20 -10.50 47.41
CA ARG A 4 55.21 -10.18 46.38
C ARG A 4 54.63 -11.49 45.84
N SER A 5 53.44 -11.85 46.29
CA SER A 5 52.60 -12.86 45.65
C SER A 5 51.58 -12.13 44.77
N SER A 6 51.88 -12.00 43.47
CA SER A 6 50.89 -11.62 42.45
C SER A 6 50.68 -12.85 41.56
N ALA A 7 49.56 -13.51 41.82
CA ALA A 7 49.13 -14.73 41.21
C ALA A 7 48.55 -14.47 39.81
N SER A 8 49.03 -15.29 38.86
CA SER A 8 48.26 -15.97 37.81
C SER A 8 47.05 -15.23 37.23
N GLU A 9 47.30 -14.43 36.21
CA GLU A 9 46.31 -13.85 35.32
C GLU A 9 45.98 -14.89 34.23
N ALA A 10 44.85 -15.58 34.37
CA ALA A 10 44.34 -16.50 33.36
C ALA A 10 43.59 -15.70 32.26
N PRO A 11 43.87 -15.90 30.96
CA PRO A 11 43.09 -15.29 29.90
C PRO A 11 41.71 -15.94 29.85
N ARG A 12 40.69 -15.18 30.25
CA ARG A 12 39.29 -15.57 30.02
C ARG A 12 39.01 -15.46 28.53
N SER A 13 38.92 -16.64 27.93
CA SER A 13 38.39 -16.91 26.59
C SER A 13 37.20 -16.03 26.26
N SER A 14 37.40 -15.14 25.28
CA SER A 14 36.37 -14.39 24.58
C SER A 14 35.56 -15.33 23.68
N ALA A 15 34.59 -16.01 24.27
CA ALA A 15 33.53 -16.65 23.49
C ALA A 15 32.52 -15.56 23.11
N ASP A 16 32.72 -15.00 21.91
CA ASP A 16 31.70 -14.23 21.20
C ASP A 16 30.46 -15.12 20.99
N PRO A 17 29.28 -14.75 21.52
CA PRO A 17 28.04 -15.30 20.99
C PRO A 17 27.75 -14.58 19.67
N THR A 18 28.00 -15.27 18.56
CA THR A 18 27.42 -14.91 17.26
C THR A 18 25.93 -14.61 17.46
N PRO A 19 25.43 -13.41 17.12
CA PRO A 19 24.00 -13.20 17.04
C PRO A 19 23.50 -14.07 15.89
N SER A 20 22.68 -15.06 16.23
CA SER A 20 21.88 -15.84 15.31
C SER A 20 21.06 -14.88 14.47
N GLY A 21 21.63 -14.51 13.33
CA GLY A 21 21.05 -13.58 12.37
C GLY A 21 19.68 -14.07 11.99
N HIS A 22 18.72 -13.20 12.24
CA HIS A 22 17.37 -13.25 11.74
C HIS A 22 17.31 -13.87 10.35
N GLY A 23 16.46 -14.89 10.20
CA GLY A 23 15.96 -15.31 8.92
C GLY A 23 15.40 -14.10 8.19
N ALA A 24 16.19 -13.60 7.23
CA ALA A 24 15.69 -12.68 6.24
C ALA A 24 14.52 -13.38 5.52
N PRO A 25 13.36 -12.73 5.34
CA PRO A 25 12.40 -13.22 4.37
C PRO A 25 13.12 -13.25 3.03
N ARG A 26 13.31 -14.46 2.51
CA ARG A 26 13.76 -14.73 1.16
C ARG A 26 12.68 -14.14 0.26
N PHE A 27 12.85 -12.86 -0.11
CA PHE A 27 12.16 -12.29 -1.23
C PHE A 27 12.68 -13.05 -2.45
N GLU A 28 11.95 -14.10 -2.81
CA GLU A 28 12.03 -14.65 -4.15
C GLU A 28 11.81 -13.49 -5.09
N ASN A 29 12.89 -13.03 -5.70
CA ASN A 29 12.86 -12.21 -6.90
C ASN A 29 12.25 -13.08 -8.00
N GLY A 30 10.93 -13.27 -7.91
CA GLY A 30 10.10 -13.67 -9.02
C GLY A 30 10.23 -12.56 -10.04
N VAL A 31 11.16 -12.76 -10.97
CA VAL A 31 11.23 -12.00 -12.20
C VAL A 31 9.91 -12.29 -12.90
N VAL A 32 8.91 -11.45 -12.62
CA VAL A 32 7.64 -11.43 -13.34
C VAL A 32 7.99 -10.99 -14.75
N SER A 33 8.24 -11.98 -15.61
CA SER A 33 8.30 -11.81 -17.04
C SER A 33 6.93 -11.38 -17.53
N LEU A 34 6.70 -10.05 -17.54
CA LEU A 34 5.55 -9.45 -18.18
C LEU A 34 5.52 -9.91 -19.64
N PRO A 35 4.39 -10.49 -20.12
CA PRO A 35 4.26 -10.83 -21.53
C PRO A 35 4.40 -9.55 -22.34
N ARG A 36 5.49 -9.48 -23.11
CA ARG A 36 5.82 -8.39 -24.02
C ARG A 36 4.70 -8.30 -25.05
N SER A 37 3.75 -7.41 -24.78
CA SER A 37 2.58 -7.12 -25.60
C SER A 37 3.00 -6.72 -27.02
N ARG A 38 3.08 -7.71 -27.92
CA ARG A 38 3.10 -7.55 -29.38
C ARG A 38 1.69 -7.21 -29.88
N ARG A 39 1.07 -6.16 -29.34
CA ARG A 39 -0.31 -5.76 -29.69
C ARG A 39 -0.40 -4.27 -30.01
N GLY A 40 0.60 -3.75 -30.73
CA GLY A 40 0.70 -2.33 -31.10
C GLY A 40 0.80 -2.05 -32.60
N SER A 41 1.13 -3.04 -33.45
CA SER A 41 1.35 -2.82 -34.89
C SER A 41 0.07 -2.77 -35.72
N ASP A 42 -1.00 -3.44 -35.29
CA ASP A 42 -2.16 -3.67 -36.17
C ASP A 42 -3.13 -2.48 -36.23
N LEU A 43 -3.18 -1.67 -35.17
CA LEU A 43 -4.05 -0.49 -35.11
C LEU A 43 -3.52 0.65 -36.00
N ALA A 44 -2.21 0.77 -36.16
CA ALA A 44 -1.60 1.75 -37.05
C ALA A 44 -1.85 1.39 -38.53
N ALA A 45 -1.80 0.10 -38.87
CA ALA A 45 -2.14 -0.40 -40.21
C ALA A 45 -3.63 -0.21 -40.53
N GLN A 46 -4.54 -0.51 -39.58
CA GLN A 46 -5.98 -0.31 -39.76
C GLN A 46 -6.38 1.17 -39.96
N ARG A 47 -5.72 2.11 -39.26
CA ARG A 47 -5.99 3.54 -39.45
C ARG A 47 -5.60 4.04 -40.84
N ARG A 48 -4.51 3.53 -41.42
CA ARG A 48 -4.09 3.90 -42.78
C ARG A 48 -5.06 3.37 -43.86
N ALA A 49 -5.57 2.15 -43.70
CA ALA A 49 -6.54 1.56 -44.63
C ALA A 49 -7.86 2.36 -44.67
N ARG A 50 -8.37 2.81 -43.51
CA ARG A 50 -9.61 3.61 -43.44
C ARG A 50 -9.48 5.01 -44.04
N LEU A 51 -8.30 5.62 -43.97
CA LEU A 51 -8.08 6.93 -44.60
C LEU A 51 -7.93 6.83 -46.13
N GLN A 52 -7.44 5.70 -46.65
CA GLN A 52 -7.36 5.46 -48.10
C GLN A 52 -8.73 5.12 -48.71
N ALA A 53 -9.59 4.39 -47.99
CA ALA A 53 -10.96 4.11 -48.45
C ALA A 53 -11.84 5.38 -48.58
N ARG A 54 -11.51 6.46 -47.86
CA ARG A 54 -12.24 7.74 -47.95
C ARG A 54 -11.76 8.65 -49.10
N LYS A 55 -10.80 8.18 -49.91
CA LYS A 55 -10.16 8.95 -50.99
C LYS A 55 -10.44 8.37 -52.38
N GLN A 56 -11.56 7.67 -52.58
CA GLN A 56 -12.10 7.47 -53.92
C GLN A 56 -13.06 8.63 -54.26
N PRO A 57 -12.65 9.60 -55.09
CA PRO A 57 -13.57 10.51 -55.75
C PRO A 57 -14.26 9.72 -56.86
N GLU A 58 -15.45 9.20 -56.59
CA GLU A 58 -16.36 8.85 -57.67
C GLU A 58 -16.76 10.15 -58.38
N THR A 59 -16.33 10.19 -59.64
CA THR A 59 -16.66 11.16 -60.66
C THR A 59 -18.15 11.11 -60.95
N ALA A 60 -18.90 12.11 -60.49
CA ALA A 60 -20.23 12.44 -61.00
C ALA A 60 -20.33 13.98 -61.16
N PRO A 61 -20.49 14.49 -62.39
CA PRO A 61 -20.48 15.91 -62.69
C PRO A 61 -21.88 16.50 -62.59
N ASP A 62 -22.30 16.92 -61.40
CA ASP A 62 -23.48 17.77 -61.28
C ASP A 62 -23.06 19.22 -61.07
N GLY A 63 -23.13 19.95 -62.18
CA GLY A 63 -22.87 21.36 -62.27
C GLY A 63 -23.69 22.12 -61.23
N ARG A 64 -23.01 22.55 -60.15
CA ARG A 64 -23.45 23.73 -59.42
C ARG A 64 -23.31 24.90 -60.38
N ALA A 65 -24.44 25.25 -60.99
CA ALA A 65 -24.64 26.48 -61.72
C ALA A 65 -24.36 27.65 -60.78
N HIS A 66 -23.10 28.08 -60.73
CA HIS A 66 -22.72 29.40 -60.24
C HIS A 66 -23.06 30.41 -61.34
N GLY A 67 -24.35 30.53 -61.66
CA GLY A 67 -24.89 31.47 -62.62
C GLY A 67 -25.80 32.44 -61.88
N TRP A 68 -25.49 33.73 -61.95
CA TRP A 68 -26.44 34.77 -61.60
C TRP A 68 -27.66 34.60 -62.51
N SER A 69 -28.78 34.19 -61.93
CA SER A 69 -30.03 33.97 -62.63
C SER A 69 -30.45 35.26 -63.33
N ARG A 70 -30.62 35.24 -64.65
CA ARG A 70 -31.15 36.37 -65.41
C ARG A 70 -32.67 36.42 -65.24
N ALA A 71 -33.24 37.63 -65.31
CA ALA A 71 -34.65 37.92 -65.05
C ALA A 71 -35.69 37.21 -65.96
N GLY A 72 -35.26 36.31 -66.85
CA GLY A 72 -36.12 35.59 -67.80
C GLY A 72 -36.15 34.07 -67.63
N ASP A 73 -35.46 33.48 -66.64
CA ASP A 73 -35.51 32.03 -66.46
C ASP A 73 -36.87 31.56 -65.93
N PRO A 74 -37.43 30.45 -66.48
CA PRO A 74 -38.66 29.85 -65.98
C PRO A 74 -38.46 29.43 -64.53
N ARG A 75 -39.33 29.91 -63.65
CA ARG A 75 -39.25 29.67 -62.20
C ARG A 75 -39.10 28.17 -61.92
N PRO A 76 -38.07 27.73 -61.18
CA PRO A 76 -38.00 26.34 -60.75
C PRO A 76 -39.26 26.03 -59.94
N VAL A 77 -39.98 25.00 -60.35
CA VAL A 77 -41.17 24.50 -59.65
C VAL A 77 -40.74 24.20 -58.21
N GLU A 78 -41.27 24.96 -57.26
CA GLU A 78 -40.97 24.80 -55.84
C GLU A 78 -41.54 23.45 -55.39
N GLY A 79 -40.72 22.40 -55.48
CA GLY A 79 -41.00 21.16 -54.77
C GLY A 79 -41.16 21.45 -53.27
N PRO A 80 -42.01 20.70 -52.55
CA PRO A 80 -42.28 20.92 -51.14
C PRO A 80 -40.96 20.97 -50.37
N ARG A 81 -40.62 22.15 -49.87
CA ARG A 81 -39.40 22.39 -49.09
C ARG A 81 -39.53 21.53 -47.83
N PRO A 82 -38.64 20.54 -47.59
CA PRO A 82 -38.72 19.73 -46.39
C PRO A 82 -38.60 20.67 -45.19
N SER A 83 -39.64 20.66 -44.36
CA SER A 83 -39.70 21.51 -43.18
C SER A 83 -38.52 21.16 -42.27
N PHE A 84 -37.81 22.15 -41.73
CA PHE A 84 -36.70 21.93 -40.79
C PHE A 84 -37.11 21.09 -39.56
N LEU A 85 -38.42 20.99 -39.31
CA LEU A 85 -39.02 20.21 -38.24
C LEU A 85 -39.17 18.72 -38.58
N GLU A 86 -39.26 18.33 -39.87
CA GLU A 86 -39.27 16.92 -40.27
C GLU A 86 -37.90 16.24 -40.13
N ARG A 87 -36.80 17.00 -40.26
CA ARG A 87 -35.45 16.49 -39.97
C ARG A 87 -35.23 16.11 -38.50
N ARG A 88 -36.01 16.68 -37.57
CA ARG A 88 -35.86 16.37 -36.13
C ARG A 88 -36.42 15.01 -35.72
N ARG A 89 -37.18 14.32 -36.57
CA ARG A 89 -37.84 13.05 -36.22
C ARG A 89 -37.04 11.79 -36.57
N ALA A 90 -35.83 11.92 -37.13
CA ALA A 90 -34.98 10.78 -37.51
C ALA A 90 -33.69 10.63 -36.66
N ASP A 91 -33.51 11.44 -35.64
CA ASP A 91 -32.20 11.58 -35.00
C ASP A 91 -32.21 10.90 -33.62
N GLY A 92 -31.68 9.66 -33.57
CA GLY A 92 -31.29 8.99 -32.31
C GLY A 92 -30.04 9.62 -31.65
N THR A 93 -29.49 10.66 -32.28
CA THR A 93 -28.34 11.45 -31.87
C THR A 93 -28.45 12.05 -30.47
N PRO A 94 -29.54 12.74 -30.06
CA PRO A 94 -29.72 13.22 -28.69
C PRO A 94 -29.67 12.10 -27.65
N LEU A 95 -30.26 10.93 -27.94
CA LEU A 95 -30.25 9.79 -27.02
C LEU A 95 -28.84 9.23 -26.88
N LEU A 96 -28.09 9.11 -27.99
CA LEU A 96 -26.70 8.71 -27.99
C LEU A 96 -25.80 9.71 -27.23
N LEU A 97 -26.04 11.01 -27.38
CA LEU A 97 -25.29 12.04 -26.68
C LEU A 97 -25.56 11.97 -25.17
N PHE A 98 -26.82 11.75 -24.78
CA PHE A 98 -27.19 11.55 -23.39
C PHE A 98 -26.57 10.29 -22.79
N THR A 99 -26.54 9.17 -23.51
CA THR A 99 -25.90 7.94 -23.02
C THR A 99 -24.40 8.11 -22.86
N ILE A 100 -23.72 8.75 -23.81
CA ILE A 100 -22.28 9.08 -23.68
C ILE A 100 -22.05 9.97 -22.46
N LEU A 101 -22.87 11.02 -22.30
CA LEU A 101 -22.78 11.94 -21.16
C LEU A 101 -22.99 11.21 -19.83
N ALA A 102 -23.99 10.32 -19.75
CA ALA A 102 -24.29 9.52 -18.58
C ALA A 102 -23.13 8.58 -18.22
N VAL A 103 -22.54 7.89 -19.21
CA VAL A 103 -21.38 7.01 -19.01
C VAL A 103 -20.16 7.81 -18.53
N LEU A 104 -19.86 8.95 -19.15
CA LEU A 104 -18.75 9.82 -18.73
C LEU A 104 -18.94 10.31 -17.29
N THR A 105 -20.16 10.70 -16.95
CA THR A 105 -20.52 11.15 -15.59
C THR A 105 -20.36 10.01 -14.59
N GLY A 106 -20.86 8.81 -14.91
CA GLY A 106 -20.71 7.61 -14.07
C GLY A 106 -19.25 7.23 -13.84
N VAL A 107 -18.42 7.25 -14.88
CA VAL A 107 -16.96 6.98 -14.78
C VAL A 107 -16.27 8.06 -13.93
N GLY A 108 -16.67 9.33 -14.09
CA GLY A 108 -16.17 10.42 -13.27
C GLY A 108 -16.44 10.20 -11.78
N LEU A 109 -17.68 9.88 -11.42
CA LEU A 109 -18.08 9.60 -10.04
C LEU A 109 -17.36 8.36 -9.47
N ALA A 110 -17.31 7.26 -10.24
CA ALA A 110 -16.61 6.05 -9.83
C ALA A 110 -15.13 6.33 -9.53
N ARG A 111 -14.46 7.11 -10.38
CA ARG A 111 -13.06 7.49 -10.19
C ARG A 111 -12.84 8.34 -8.93
N VAL A 112 -13.79 9.21 -8.58
CA VAL A 112 -13.73 10.01 -7.35
C VAL A 112 -13.88 9.11 -6.13
N ASN A 113 -14.84 8.20 -6.14
CA ASN A 113 -15.06 7.26 -5.03
C ASN A 113 -13.83 6.38 -4.78
N SER A 114 -13.22 5.82 -5.85
CA SER A 114 -11.99 5.03 -5.70
C SER A 114 -10.83 5.84 -5.10
N ARG A 115 -10.76 7.15 -5.35
CA ARG A 115 -9.74 8.01 -4.73
C ARG A 115 -9.99 8.23 -3.24
N ILE A 116 -11.26 8.36 -2.84
CA ILE A 116 -11.64 8.52 -1.43
C ILE A 116 -11.26 7.25 -0.65
N GLU A 117 -11.55 6.07 -1.20
CA GLU A 117 -11.16 4.79 -0.60
C GLU A 117 -9.63 4.68 -0.42
N VAL A 118 -8.85 5.06 -1.44
CA VAL A 118 -7.38 5.04 -1.34
C VAL A 118 -6.88 5.99 -0.25
N LEU A 119 -7.46 7.18 -0.10
CA LEU A 119 -7.09 8.11 0.97
C LEU A 119 -7.46 7.56 2.35
N GLN A 120 -8.61 6.89 2.46
CA GLN A 120 -9.02 6.27 3.71
C GLN A 120 -8.08 5.14 4.12
N VAL A 121 -7.70 4.27 3.18
CA VAL A 121 -6.71 3.20 3.43
C VAL A 121 -5.34 3.78 3.80
N ALA A 122 -4.90 4.85 3.13
CA ALA A 122 -3.64 5.51 3.48
C ALA A 122 -3.67 6.09 4.91
N ASN A 123 -4.80 6.67 5.31
CA ASN A 123 -4.99 7.17 6.67
C ASN A 123 -4.96 6.03 7.69
N GLU A 124 -5.63 4.91 7.41
CA GLU A 124 -5.62 3.73 8.28
C GLU A 124 -4.23 3.13 8.44
N ILE A 125 -3.46 3.01 7.35
CA ILE A 125 -2.06 2.56 7.42
C ILE A 125 -1.21 3.49 8.30
N THR A 126 -1.42 4.81 8.17
CA THR A 126 -0.68 5.80 8.97
C THR A 126 -1.04 5.67 10.45
N ALA A 127 -2.33 5.51 10.77
CA ALA A 127 -2.79 5.31 12.14
C ALA A 127 -2.21 4.03 12.77
N LEU A 128 -2.27 2.90 12.05
CA LEU A 128 -1.69 1.63 12.52
C LEU A 128 -0.17 1.71 12.70
N SER A 129 0.53 2.43 11.82
CA SER A 129 1.97 2.64 11.94
C SER A 129 2.31 3.48 13.16
N GLU A 130 1.50 4.49 13.50
CA GLU A 130 1.68 5.30 14.70
C GLU A 130 1.47 4.47 15.97
N GLU A 131 0.42 3.64 16.01
CA GLU A 131 0.16 2.74 17.13
C GLU A 131 1.32 1.75 17.35
N GLN A 132 1.83 1.15 16.27
CA GLN A 132 2.98 0.26 16.33
C GLN A 132 4.21 0.96 16.93
N GLN A 133 4.47 2.19 16.50
CA GLN A 133 5.59 2.97 17.02
C GLN A 133 5.42 3.26 18.52
N GLN A 134 4.21 3.64 18.96
CA GLN A 134 3.90 3.86 20.37
C GLN A 134 4.11 2.60 21.21
N LEU A 135 3.71 1.43 20.70
CA LEU A 135 3.91 0.15 21.40
C LEU A 135 5.39 -0.20 21.54
N LEU A 136 6.19 0.04 20.49
CA LEU A 136 7.64 -0.18 20.54
C LEU A 136 8.32 0.75 21.55
N ASP A 137 7.92 2.01 21.60
CA ASP A 137 8.48 2.96 22.57
C ASP A 137 8.10 2.60 24.01
N ARG A 138 6.86 2.17 24.24
CA ARG A 138 6.44 1.64 25.56
C ARG A 138 7.23 0.39 25.94
N LYS A 139 7.44 -0.54 25.01
CA LYS A 139 8.24 -1.74 25.26
C LYS A 139 9.67 -1.38 25.63
N ARG A 140 10.32 -0.49 24.87
CA ARG A 140 11.68 -0.01 25.19
C ARG A 140 11.74 0.61 26.57
N ARG A 141 10.75 1.44 26.92
CA ARG A 141 10.65 2.02 28.26
C ARG A 141 10.54 0.95 29.35
N LEU A 142 9.64 -0.01 29.19
CA LEU A 142 9.48 -1.10 30.17
C LEU A 142 10.73 -1.98 30.27
N GLU A 143 11.45 -2.22 29.17
CA GLU A 143 12.72 -2.94 29.19
C GLU A 143 13.80 -2.17 29.95
N THR A 144 13.86 -0.84 29.80
CA THR A 144 14.77 0.00 30.59
C THR A 144 14.41 0.00 32.07
N GLU A 145 13.13 0.07 32.41
CA GLU A 145 12.65 -0.03 33.79
C GLU A 145 12.96 -1.41 34.38
N ARG A 146 12.75 -2.48 33.61
CA ARG A 146 13.08 -3.86 34.02
C ARG A 146 14.58 -4.04 34.22
N ALA A 147 15.42 -3.52 33.32
CA ALA A 147 16.87 -3.58 33.46
C ALA A 147 17.34 -2.82 34.70
N TYR A 148 16.70 -1.70 35.01
CA TYR A 148 16.96 -0.91 36.20
C TYR A 148 16.55 -1.66 37.49
N LEU A 149 15.38 -2.31 37.50
CA LEU A 149 14.91 -3.10 38.65
C LEU A 149 15.71 -4.40 38.86
N ARG A 150 16.33 -4.93 37.80
CA ARG A 150 17.16 -6.14 37.87
C ARG A 150 18.47 -5.96 38.62
N ARG A 151 18.85 -4.75 39.05
CA ARG A 151 20.04 -4.51 39.87
C ARG A 151 19.70 -4.70 41.36
N PRO A 152 20.02 -5.85 41.98
CA PRO A 152 19.65 -6.14 43.37
C PRO A 152 20.25 -5.11 44.35
N ALA A 153 21.39 -4.50 44.00
CA ALA A 153 22.03 -3.46 44.79
C ALA A 153 21.14 -2.21 45.02
N ARG A 154 20.32 -1.80 44.02
CA ARG A 154 19.42 -0.65 44.19
C ARG A 154 18.20 -0.98 45.06
N VAL A 155 17.68 -2.19 44.91
CA VAL A 155 16.55 -2.67 45.73
C VAL A 155 16.99 -2.78 47.18
N ALA A 156 18.17 -3.36 47.44
CA ALA A 156 18.76 -3.44 48.77
C ALA A 156 19.02 -2.05 49.37
N SER A 157 19.57 -1.10 48.59
CA SER A 157 19.82 0.26 49.08
C SER A 157 18.52 1.00 49.43
N GLN A 158 17.49 0.90 48.59
CA GLN A 158 16.20 1.54 48.84
C GLN A 158 15.43 0.88 49.98
N ALA A 159 15.47 -0.45 50.11
CA ALA A 159 14.88 -1.16 51.24
C ALA A 159 15.55 -0.75 52.56
N GLY A 160 16.88 -0.60 52.56
CA GLY A 160 17.61 -0.08 53.71
C GLY A 160 17.24 1.36 54.06
N THR A 161 17.18 2.27 53.09
CA THR A 161 16.91 3.70 53.37
C THR A 161 15.45 4.02 53.64
N ARG A 162 14.50 3.45 52.89
CA ARG A 162 13.08 3.80 52.99
C ARG A 162 12.31 2.93 53.97
N LEU A 163 12.63 1.64 54.03
CA LEU A 163 11.91 0.66 54.83
C LEU A 163 12.68 0.28 56.12
N GLY A 164 13.90 0.80 56.31
CA GLY A 164 14.74 0.46 57.46
C GLY A 164 15.15 -1.01 57.49
N MET A 165 15.06 -1.72 56.36
CA MET A 165 15.37 -3.14 56.30
C MET A 165 16.87 -3.35 56.35
N VAL A 166 17.34 -4.02 57.40
CA VAL A 166 18.72 -4.46 57.55
C VAL A 166 18.85 -5.86 56.94
N PRO A 167 19.87 -6.13 56.10
CA PRO A 167 20.08 -7.48 55.57
C PRO A 167 20.21 -8.47 56.73
N ALA A 168 19.40 -9.54 56.68
CA ALA A 168 19.43 -10.56 57.71
C ALA A 168 20.84 -11.21 57.75
N PRO A 169 21.48 -11.26 58.93
CA PRO A 169 22.78 -11.91 59.04
C PRO A 169 22.66 -13.40 58.68
N PRO A 170 23.67 -13.99 58.03
CA PRO A 170 23.61 -15.35 57.50
C PRO A 170 23.35 -16.41 58.59
N GLU A 171 23.70 -16.10 59.83
CA GLU A 171 23.46 -16.92 61.01
C GLU A 171 21.97 -17.16 61.33
N ARG A 172 21.07 -16.29 60.83
CA ARG A 172 19.61 -16.41 61.06
C ARG A 172 18.85 -17.10 59.92
N ILE A 173 19.53 -17.46 58.84
CA ILE A 173 18.89 -18.09 57.68
C ILE A 173 18.88 -19.60 57.89
N GLN A 174 17.78 -20.14 58.38
CA GLN A 174 17.58 -21.60 58.42
C GLN A 174 17.22 -22.09 57.02
N ARG A 175 18.08 -22.93 56.42
CA ARG A 175 17.74 -23.68 55.22
C ARG A 175 16.72 -24.75 55.60
N ILE A 176 15.52 -24.63 55.08
CA ILE A 176 14.51 -25.68 55.16
C ILE A 176 14.81 -26.61 53.99
N GLU A 177 15.44 -27.76 54.28
CA GLU A 177 15.52 -28.84 53.31
C GLU A 177 14.13 -29.46 53.22
N LEU A 178 13.46 -29.24 52.08
CA LEU A 178 12.21 -29.89 51.77
C LEU A 178 12.57 -31.34 51.42
N GLU A 179 12.50 -32.24 52.41
CA GLU A 179 12.43 -33.66 52.12
C GLU A 179 11.20 -33.88 51.23
N ALA A 180 11.47 -34.21 49.96
CA ALA A 180 10.46 -34.71 49.05
C ALA A 180 9.93 -36.01 49.67
N LYS A 181 8.86 -35.90 50.44
CA LYS A 181 8.14 -37.02 51.03
C LYS A 181 7.63 -37.86 49.87
N SER A 182 8.37 -38.91 49.56
CA SER A 182 8.01 -39.95 48.60
C SER A 182 6.71 -40.59 49.09
N GLU A 183 5.60 -40.22 48.45
CA GLU A 183 4.38 -41.03 48.41
C GLU A 183 4.70 -42.32 47.62
N GLU A 184 5.50 -43.20 48.21
CA GLU A 184 5.48 -44.63 47.89
C GLU A 184 4.64 -45.32 48.96
N GLU A 185 3.34 -45.03 48.94
CA GLU A 185 2.35 -45.88 49.60
C GLU A 185 2.13 -47.10 48.69
N GLN A 186 2.60 -48.22 49.24
CA GLN A 186 2.70 -49.56 48.71
C GLN A 186 1.33 -50.23 48.42
N PRO A 187 1.33 -51.34 47.64
CA PRO A 187 0.19 -51.90 46.89
C PRO A 187 -0.95 -52.53 47.68
#